data_AF-A0AAD6TVQ1-F1
#
_entry.id   AF-A0AAD6TVQ1-F1
#
_cell.length_a   1.000
_cell.length_b   1.000
_cell.length_c   1.000
_cell.angle_alpha   90.00
_cell.angle_beta   90.00
_cell.angle_gamma   90.00
#
_symmetry.space_group_name_H-M   'P 1'
#
loop_
_entity.id
_entity.type
_entity.pdbx_description
1 polymer ?
#
loop_
_entity_poly.entity_id
_entity_poly.type
_entity_poly.pdbx_seq_one_letter_code
_entity_poly.pdbx_strand_id
1 'polypeptide(L)'
;MFCNAHDGLMLSLYLLLCFAFQVLADSPWIDYPADGTATMTHYTIPDGFVAACGCNGDSTKYPTAAMSQMAYGSSNAFGPACGKCFNLTLLNSYTGSPPFLPSVVKSIVIKVTDLCPLSEAGWCSGTKTKKNPSGQFINFDLAYPSRAIPDDFFPSNESYYGYKDFGVWNITYQTVDCLKHWAGGRTPAALGSVTNLGNESVCCPANPTGNLNDTCPSYSDHNRLPPDTMTSYARMLAIPSTLVIIFVVAHLFQLE
;
A
#
# COMPACT_ATOMS: atom_id res chain seq x y z
N MET A 1 -3.73 66.10 21.08
CA MET A 1 -4.51 65.12 20.30
C MET A 1 -3.53 64.31 19.47
N PHE A 2 -2.89 63.32 20.07
CA PHE A 2 -1.99 62.39 19.40
C PHE A 2 -2.59 61.00 19.61
N CYS A 3 -3.22 60.46 18.56
CA CYS A 3 -3.52 59.04 18.49
C CYS A 3 -2.19 58.30 18.41
N ASN A 4 -1.84 57.56 19.46
CA ASN A 4 -0.69 56.68 19.46
C ASN A 4 -0.95 55.49 18.55
N ALA A 5 -0.19 55.40 17.47
CA ALA A 5 -0.20 54.33 16.49
C ALA A 5 0.62 53.10 16.95
N HIS A 6 0.44 52.65 18.19
CA HIS A 6 1.22 51.54 18.76
C HIS A 6 0.44 50.23 18.95
N ASP A 7 -0.88 50.21 18.72
CA ASP A 7 -1.72 49.02 18.95
C ASP A 7 -1.97 48.16 17.69
N GLY A 8 -1.56 48.61 16.50
CA GLY A 8 -1.80 47.89 15.24
C GLY A 8 -0.81 46.76 14.94
N LEU A 9 0.42 46.86 15.43
CA LEU A 9 1.51 45.95 15.04
C LEU A 9 1.44 44.60 15.77
N MET A 10 1.00 44.59 17.04
CA MET A 10 0.83 43.37 17.85
C MET A 10 -0.38 42.54 17.43
N LEU A 11 -1.47 43.18 16.97
CA LEU A 11 -2.66 42.47 16.47
C LEU A 11 -2.39 41.80 15.11
N SER A 12 -1.58 42.46 14.26
CA SER A 12 -1.11 41.91 12.97
C SER A 12 -0.22 40.67 13.16
N LEU A 13 0.70 40.70 14.14
CA LEU A 13 1.60 39.58 14.42
C LEU A 13 0.84 38.36 14.98
N TYR A 14 -0.18 38.58 15.83
CA TYR A 14 -1.03 37.49 16.34
C TYR A 14 -1.92 36.87 15.25
N LEU A 15 -2.45 37.66 14.31
CA LEU A 15 -3.20 37.14 13.15
C LEU A 15 -2.30 36.34 12.19
N LEU A 16 -1.06 36.79 11.95
CA LEU A 16 -0.08 36.06 11.16
C LEU A 16 0.40 34.76 11.83
N LEU A 17 0.58 34.74 13.15
CA LEU A 17 0.88 33.52 13.92
C LEU A 17 -0.32 32.56 13.97
N CYS A 18 -1.56 33.06 14.07
CA CYS A 18 -2.76 32.20 14.00
C CYS A 18 -3.00 31.60 12.60
N PHE A 19 -2.56 32.26 11.52
CA PHE A 19 -2.61 31.69 10.16
C PHE A 19 -1.43 30.76 9.84
N ALA A 20 -0.33 30.82 10.60
CA ALA A 20 0.84 29.96 10.41
C ALA A 20 0.69 28.56 11.04
N PHE A 21 -0.24 28.40 11.98
CA PHE A 21 -0.66 27.09 12.48
C PHE A 21 -1.92 26.65 11.71
N GLN A 22 -1.96 25.39 11.27
CA GLN A 22 -3.10 24.70 10.60
C GLN A 22 -3.02 24.50 9.07
N VAL A 23 -1.84 24.53 8.44
CA VAL A 23 -1.66 23.66 7.25
C VAL A 23 -1.39 22.26 7.77
N LEU A 24 -2.43 21.57 8.25
CA LEU A 24 -2.39 20.11 8.35
C LEU A 24 -2.24 19.63 6.91
N ALA A 25 -1.03 19.22 6.52
CA ALA A 25 -0.79 18.65 5.22
C ALA A 25 -1.72 17.43 5.08
N ASP A 26 -2.73 17.56 4.23
CA ASP A 26 -3.59 16.43 3.89
C ASP A 26 -2.69 15.33 3.34
N SER A 27 -2.79 14.12 3.90
CA SER A 27 -1.98 13.01 3.45
C SER A 27 -2.23 12.79 1.95
N PRO A 28 -1.24 12.47 1.12
CA PRO A 28 -1.55 12.14 -0.28
C PRO A 28 -2.34 10.82 -0.41
N TRP A 29 -2.35 9.98 0.64
CA TRP A 29 -2.93 8.64 0.65
C TRP A 29 -4.46 8.63 0.72
N ILE A 30 -5.12 7.73 0.00
CA ILE A 30 -6.56 7.52 0.06
C ILE A 30 -6.96 7.09 1.47
N ASP A 31 -7.83 7.88 2.09
CA ASP A 31 -8.62 7.45 3.24
C ASP A 31 -9.82 6.65 2.72
N TYR A 32 -9.94 5.41 3.17
CA TYR A 32 -11.03 4.52 2.76
C TYR A 32 -11.84 4.04 3.97
N PRO A 33 -13.18 3.95 3.83
CA PRO A 33 -14.05 3.43 4.89
C PRO A 33 -13.80 1.95 5.16
N ALA A 34 -14.41 1.41 6.22
CA ALA A 34 -14.33 -0.02 6.53
C ALA A 34 -14.95 -0.89 5.43
N ASP A 35 -15.98 -0.39 4.75
CA ASP A 35 -16.73 -1.08 3.69
C ASP A 35 -16.83 -0.20 2.43
N GLY A 36 -16.69 -0.77 1.25
CA GLY A 36 -16.80 -0.02 0.01
C GLY A 36 -16.72 -0.87 -1.25
N THR A 37 -16.50 -0.23 -2.40
CA THR A 37 -16.26 -0.89 -3.69
C THR A 37 -14.82 -0.70 -4.16
N ALA A 38 -14.31 -1.69 -4.86
CA ALA A 38 -12.96 -1.67 -5.41
C ALA A 38 -12.89 -2.48 -6.72
N THR A 39 -11.75 -2.37 -7.39
CA THR A 39 -11.35 -3.28 -8.45
C THR A 39 -10.59 -4.44 -7.83
N MET A 40 -10.73 -5.62 -8.41
CA MET A 40 -9.87 -6.76 -8.15
C MET A 40 -9.23 -7.25 -9.44
N THR A 41 -7.93 -7.48 -9.37
CA THR A 41 -7.13 -8.18 -10.38
C THR A 41 -6.44 -9.37 -9.74
N HIS A 42 -5.58 -10.05 -10.47
CA HIS A 42 -4.68 -11.05 -9.89
C HIS A 42 -3.27 -10.98 -10.47
N TYR A 43 -2.31 -11.45 -9.66
CA TYR A 43 -0.91 -11.61 -10.02
C TYR A 43 -0.34 -12.88 -9.37
N THR A 44 0.72 -13.41 -9.97
CA THR A 44 1.43 -14.57 -9.43
C THR A 44 2.57 -14.12 -8.52
N ILE A 45 2.67 -14.76 -7.36
CA ILE A 45 3.79 -14.59 -6.43
C ILE A 45 4.37 -15.96 -6.04
N PRO A 46 5.70 -16.13 -5.93
CA PRO A 46 6.28 -17.38 -5.47
C PRO A 46 5.94 -17.70 -4.01
N ASP A 47 5.82 -19.00 -3.69
CA ASP A 47 5.73 -19.47 -2.30
C ASP A 47 6.96 -19.03 -1.49
N GLY A 48 6.74 -18.50 -0.29
CA GLY A 48 7.79 -18.00 0.58
C GLY A 48 8.35 -16.62 0.19
N PHE A 49 7.77 -15.92 -0.79
CA PHE A 49 8.22 -14.57 -1.15
C PHE A 49 7.91 -13.54 -0.06
N VAL A 50 8.90 -12.70 0.27
CA VAL A 50 8.72 -11.58 1.21
C VAL A 50 8.25 -10.35 0.45
N ALA A 51 6.94 -10.13 0.49
CA ALA A 51 6.24 -9.00 -0.14
C ALA A 51 6.52 -7.65 0.56
N ALA A 52 5.98 -6.53 0.03
CA ALA A 52 6.29 -5.17 0.49
C ALA A 52 6.03 -4.89 1.98
N CYS A 53 5.18 -5.66 2.65
CA CYS A 53 5.00 -5.56 4.11
C CYS A 53 6.17 -6.15 4.93
N GLY A 54 7.16 -6.78 4.29
CA GLY A 54 8.54 -6.90 4.81
C GLY A 54 8.81 -7.91 5.92
N CYS A 55 7.91 -8.88 6.18
CA CYS A 55 8.00 -9.70 7.40
C CYS A 55 8.38 -11.16 7.23
N ASN A 56 7.53 -11.92 6.54
CA ASN A 56 7.72 -13.36 6.36
C ASN A 56 6.96 -13.79 5.10
N GLY A 57 7.59 -14.67 4.33
CA GLY A 57 6.98 -15.31 3.18
C GLY A 57 5.89 -16.32 3.51
N ASP A 58 5.76 -16.80 4.75
CA ASP A 58 4.73 -17.80 5.12
C ASP A 58 3.29 -17.30 4.92
N SER A 59 3.09 -15.98 4.84
CA SER A 59 1.80 -15.39 4.49
C SER A 59 1.31 -15.82 3.10
N THR A 60 2.21 -16.10 2.16
CA THR A 60 1.89 -16.56 0.78
C THR A 60 1.22 -17.93 0.73
N LYS A 61 1.22 -18.69 1.83
CA LYS A 61 0.51 -19.97 1.97
C LYS A 61 -0.99 -19.79 2.23
N TYR A 62 -1.45 -18.55 2.35
CA TYR A 62 -2.83 -18.16 2.64
C TYR A 62 -3.29 -17.08 1.65
N PRO A 63 -4.59 -16.76 1.55
CA PRO A 63 -5.05 -15.76 0.60
C PRO A 63 -4.49 -14.38 0.96
N THR A 64 -3.70 -13.80 0.07
CA THR A 64 -3.12 -12.47 0.23
C THR A 64 -3.39 -11.61 -0.99
N ALA A 65 -3.23 -10.30 -0.83
CA ALA A 65 -3.34 -9.37 -1.94
C ALA A 65 -2.31 -8.24 -1.82
N ALA A 66 -1.95 -7.68 -2.97
CA ALA A 66 -1.37 -6.36 -3.05
C ALA A 66 -2.48 -5.30 -3.05
N MET A 67 -2.29 -4.18 -2.36
CA MET A 67 -3.24 -3.07 -2.40
C MET A 67 -2.65 -1.92 -3.22
N SER A 68 -3.48 -1.22 -4.02
CA SER A 68 -3.05 -0.06 -4.79
C SER A 68 -2.38 0.99 -3.91
N GLN A 69 -1.19 1.46 -4.33
CA GLN A 69 -0.28 2.32 -3.55
C GLN A 69 -0.95 3.42 -2.74
N MET A 70 -1.90 4.13 -3.35
CA MET A 70 -2.54 5.26 -2.70
C MET A 70 -3.41 4.85 -1.52
N ALA A 71 -4.01 3.65 -1.53
CA ALA A 71 -4.72 3.09 -0.39
C ALA A 71 -3.83 2.19 0.50
N TYR A 72 -2.74 1.65 -0.05
CA TYR A 72 -1.72 0.97 0.74
C TYR A 72 -1.04 1.93 1.74
N GLY A 73 -0.83 3.19 1.30
CA GLY A 73 -0.38 4.31 2.12
C GLY A 73 1.14 4.42 2.24
N SER A 74 1.88 3.92 1.25
CA SER A 74 3.34 4.01 1.17
C SER A 74 3.80 3.73 -0.27
N SER A 75 4.89 4.37 -0.72
CA SER A 75 5.49 4.18 -2.05
C SER A 75 6.64 3.18 -2.09
N ASN A 76 7.30 2.90 -0.94
CA ASN A 76 8.61 2.21 -0.94
C ASN A 76 8.69 1.00 -0.01
N ALA A 77 8.05 1.03 1.16
CA ALA A 77 8.07 -0.06 2.14
C ALA A 77 6.69 -0.21 2.80
N PHE A 78 6.61 -0.72 4.02
CA PHE A 78 5.34 -0.94 4.71
C PHE A 78 4.47 0.33 4.78
N GLY A 79 3.17 0.14 4.54
CA GLY A 79 2.16 1.18 4.66
C GLY A 79 1.09 0.81 5.71
N PRO A 80 0.23 1.76 6.11
CA PRO A 80 -0.86 1.52 7.05
C PRO A 80 -1.82 0.38 6.68
N ALA A 81 -1.90 0.00 5.41
CA ALA A 81 -2.71 -1.15 4.99
C ALA A 81 -2.07 -2.50 5.32
N CYS A 82 -0.76 -2.55 5.55
CA CYS A 82 -0.05 -3.79 5.80
C CYS A 82 -0.65 -4.54 6.99
N GLY A 83 -0.99 -5.80 6.74
CA GLY A 83 -1.54 -6.69 7.73
C GLY A 83 -3.05 -6.57 7.95
N LYS A 84 -3.73 -5.58 7.36
CA LYS A 84 -5.20 -5.51 7.39
C LYS A 84 -5.80 -6.68 6.61
N CYS A 85 -6.94 -7.17 7.09
CA CYS A 85 -7.71 -8.20 6.41
C CYS A 85 -9.02 -7.66 5.87
N PHE A 86 -9.38 -8.14 4.68
CA PHE A 86 -10.58 -7.73 3.98
C PHE A 86 -11.35 -8.94 3.47
N ASN A 87 -12.66 -8.96 3.66
CA ASN A 87 -13.56 -9.84 2.95
C ASN A 87 -13.91 -9.19 1.60
N LEU A 88 -13.44 -9.79 0.51
CA LEU A 88 -13.63 -9.30 -0.85
C LEU A 88 -14.70 -10.14 -1.54
N THR A 89 -15.73 -9.52 -2.11
CA THR A 89 -16.87 -10.22 -2.72
C THR A 89 -17.02 -9.83 -4.19
N LEU A 90 -17.05 -10.82 -5.08
CA LEU A 90 -17.19 -10.61 -6.53
C LEU A 90 -18.60 -10.10 -6.88
N LEU A 91 -18.66 -9.02 -7.66
CA LEU A 91 -19.92 -8.48 -8.19
C LEU A 91 -20.12 -8.82 -9.66
N ASN A 92 -19.17 -8.41 -10.51
CA ASN A 92 -19.19 -8.66 -11.95
C ASN A 92 -17.78 -8.52 -12.56
N SER A 93 -17.59 -9.05 -13.77
CA SER A 93 -16.37 -8.79 -14.54
C SER A 93 -16.44 -7.44 -15.25
N TYR A 94 -15.37 -6.65 -15.22
CA TYR A 94 -15.31 -5.38 -15.96
C TYR A 94 -15.01 -5.57 -17.47
N THR A 95 -14.17 -6.54 -17.80
CA THR A 95 -13.65 -6.79 -19.17
C THR A 95 -14.53 -7.69 -20.01
N GLY A 96 -15.44 -8.46 -19.40
CA GLY A 96 -16.44 -9.25 -20.12
C GLY A 96 -17.38 -8.35 -20.94
N SER A 97 -17.66 -8.73 -22.18
CA SER A 97 -18.62 -8.04 -23.04
C SER A 97 -19.70 -9.02 -23.52
N PRO A 98 -20.96 -8.91 -23.01
CA PRO A 98 -21.41 -8.04 -21.91
C PRO A 98 -20.76 -8.39 -20.55
N PRO A 99 -20.80 -7.49 -19.54
CA PRO A 99 -20.25 -7.79 -18.21
C PRO A 99 -20.80 -9.10 -17.65
N PHE A 100 -19.91 -10.00 -17.24
CA PHE A 100 -20.31 -11.27 -16.65
C PHE A 100 -20.85 -11.08 -15.24
N LEU A 101 -22.07 -11.55 -15.00
CA LEU A 101 -22.74 -11.58 -13.71
C LEU A 101 -22.74 -13.02 -13.21
N PRO A 102 -21.99 -13.35 -12.14
CA PRO A 102 -21.93 -14.70 -11.62
C PRO A 102 -23.27 -15.11 -10.99
N SER A 103 -23.70 -16.35 -11.26
CA SER A 103 -24.92 -16.93 -10.65
C SER A 103 -24.73 -17.27 -9.17
N VAL A 104 -23.48 -17.45 -8.74
CA VAL A 104 -23.09 -17.68 -7.34
C VAL A 104 -22.10 -16.61 -6.94
N VAL A 105 -22.45 -15.84 -5.92
CA VAL A 105 -21.57 -14.82 -5.35
C VAL A 105 -20.45 -15.52 -4.55
N LYS A 106 -19.20 -15.23 -4.89
CA LYS A 106 -18.02 -15.76 -4.20
C LYS A 106 -17.34 -14.63 -3.43
N SER A 107 -16.85 -14.98 -2.23
CA SER A 107 -16.10 -14.08 -1.36
C SER A 107 -14.84 -14.76 -0.84
N ILE A 108 -13.83 -13.96 -0.54
CA ILE A 108 -12.58 -14.43 0.08
C ILE A 108 -12.06 -13.42 1.09
N VAL A 109 -11.60 -13.92 2.23
CA VAL A 109 -10.88 -13.10 3.20
C VAL A 109 -9.40 -13.13 2.87
N ILE A 110 -8.84 -11.97 2.55
CA ILE A 110 -7.41 -11.80 2.28
C ILE A 110 -6.74 -11.03 3.42
N LYS A 111 -5.42 -11.13 3.47
CA LYS A 111 -4.54 -10.20 4.19
C LYS A 111 -3.74 -9.37 3.20
N VAL A 112 -3.66 -8.05 3.40
CA VAL A 112 -2.79 -7.19 2.59
C VAL A 112 -1.35 -7.42 3.02
N THR A 113 -0.54 -7.94 2.11
CA THR A 113 0.88 -8.23 2.36
C THR A 113 1.81 -7.54 1.38
N ASP A 114 1.26 -6.99 0.29
CA ASP A 114 2.04 -6.42 -0.78
C ASP A 114 1.51 -5.07 -1.27
N LEU A 115 2.34 -4.41 -2.06
CA LEU A 115 2.09 -3.12 -2.69
C LEU A 115 1.82 -3.35 -4.17
N CYS A 116 0.73 -2.80 -4.70
CA CYS A 116 0.58 -2.61 -6.13
C CYS A 116 0.96 -1.16 -6.47
N PRO A 117 2.14 -0.93 -7.09
CA PRO A 117 2.70 0.41 -7.26
C PRO A 117 1.79 1.35 -8.06
N LEU A 118 1.86 2.64 -7.75
CA LEU A 118 1.14 3.66 -8.51
C LEU A 118 1.73 3.73 -9.92
N SER A 119 0.85 3.66 -10.91
CA SER A 119 1.19 3.80 -12.32
C SER A 119 0.31 4.88 -12.97
N GLU A 120 0.77 5.43 -14.09
CA GLU A 120 -0.02 6.42 -14.85
C GLU A 120 -1.32 5.80 -15.39
N ALA A 121 -1.23 4.53 -15.83
CA ALA A 121 -2.30 3.73 -16.40
C ALA A 121 -2.41 2.35 -15.71
N GLY A 122 -3.53 1.65 -15.89
CA GLY A 122 -3.78 0.34 -15.29
C GLY A 122 -4.58 0.40 -13.99
N TRP A 123 -4.74 -0.76 -13.33
CA TRP A 123 -5.73 -0.94 -12.27
C TRP A 123 -5.35 -0.29 -10.94
N CYS A 124 -4.05 -0.16 -10.66
CA CYS A 124 -3.53 0.49 -9.44
C CYS A 124 -3.28 2.00 -9.60
N SER A 125 -3.77 2.61 -10.69
CA SER A 125 -3.59 4.03 -11.00
C SER A 125 -4.48 5.00 -10.20
N GLY A 126 -5.33 4.47 -9.31
CA GLY A 126 -6.24 5.27 -8.47
C GLY A 126 -5.49 6.21 -7.52
N THR A 127 -6.00 7.43 -7.36
CA THR A 127 -5.52 8.46 -6.43
C THR A 127 -6.71 9.04 -5.65
N LYS A 128 -6.48 10.00 -4.73
CA LYS A 128 -7.57 10.70 -4.04
C LYS A 128 -8.61 11.34 -4.97
N THR A 129 -8.18 11.77 -6.16
CA THR A 129 -8.99 12.55 -7.09
C THR A 129 -9.23 11.86 -8.42
N LYS A 130 -8.51 10.76 -8.71
CA LYS A 130 -8.58 10.02 -9.97
C LYS A 130 -8.95 8.57 -9.71
N LYS A 131 -9.98 8.08 -10.40
CA LYS A 131 -10.34 6.66 -10.41
C LYS A 131 -9.48 5.90 -11.44
N ASN A 132 -9.29 4.60 -11.22
CA ASN A 132 -8.70 3.70 -12.20
C ASN A 132 -9.66 3.45 -13.38
N PRO A 133 -9.26 2.71 -14.44
CA PRO A 133 -10.09 2.51 -15.62
C PRO A 133 -11.45 1.84 -15.36
N SER A 134 -11.60 1.06 -14.27
CA SER A 134 -12.90 0.48 -13.91
C SER A 134 -13.76 1.39 -13.02
N GLY A 135 -13.35 2.64 -12.81
CA GLY A 135 -14.12 3.63 -12.06
C GLY A 135 -14.01 3.52 -10.54
N GLN A 136 -12.99 2.82 -10.03
CA GLN A 136 -12.75 2.62 -8.60
C GLN A 136 -11.49 3.38 -8.15
N PHE A 137 -11.42 3.75 -6.88
CA PHE A 137 -10.24 4.39 -6.29
C PHE A 137 -9.19 3.38 -5.80
N ILE A 138 -9.63 2.16 -5.49
CA ILE A 138 -8.82 1.12 -4.87
C ILE A 138 -8.76 -0.09 -5.80
N ASN A 139 -7.59 -0.71 -5.90
CA ASN A 139 -7.43 -2.04 -6.48
C ASN A 139 -6.84 -3.00 -5.44
N PHE A 140 -7.39 -4.21 -5.38
CA PHE A 140 -6.77 -5.36 -4.73
C PHE A 140 -6.25 -6.30 -5.81
N ASP A 141 -4.94 -6.52 -5.86
CA ASP A 141 -4.33 -7.49 -6.74
C ASP A 141 -4.18 -8.82 -5.99
N LEU A 142 -5.04 -9.78 -6.26
CA LEU A 142 -5.09 -11.06 -5.54
C LEU A 142 -3.87 -11.92 -5.91
N ALA A 143 -3.20 -12.50 -4.92
CA ALA A 143 -2.13 -13.47 -5.15
C ALA A 143 -2.73 -14.80 -5.65
N TYR A 144 -2.91 -14.90 -6.98
CA TYR A 144 -3.58 -15.99 -7.65
C TYR A 144 -2.90 -16.29 -9.01
N PRO A 145 -2.79 -17.57 -9.42
CA PRO A 145 -3.21 -18.77 -8.70
C PRO A 145 -2.37 -19.03 -7.45
N SER A 146 -2.97 -19.63 -6.42
CA SER A 146 -2.27 -20.08 -5.21
C SER A 146 -2.98 -21.27 -4.58
N ARG A 147 -2.26 -22.10 -3.82
CA ARG A 147 -2.84 -23.30 -3.16
C ARG A 147 -3.91 -22.96 -2.11
N ALA A 148 -3.93 -21.71 -1.67
CA ALA A 148 -4.86 -21.21 -0.65
C ALA A 148 -6.21 -20.76 -1.22
N ILE A 149 -6.29 -20.58 -2.54
CA ILE A 149 -7.46 -20.04 -3.23
C ILE A 149 -7.96 -21.12 -4.20
N PRO A 150 -9.24 -21.51 -4.14
CA PRO A 150 -9.78 -22.48 -5.09
C PRO A 150 -9.59 -22.05 -6.54
N ASP A 151 -9.24 -22.98 -7.43
CA ASP A 151 -9.05 -22.73 -8.87
C ASP A 151 -10.32 -22.20 -9.56
N ASP A 152 -11.48 -22.40 -8.95
CA ASP A 152 -12.76 -21.94 -9.45
C ASP A 152 -13.20 -20.60 -8.82
N PHE A 153 -12.36 -19.95 -8.00
CA PHE A 153 -12.71 -18.72 -7.27
C PHE A 153 -13.19 -17.60 -8.21
N PHE A 154 -12.57 -17.47 -9.38
CA PHE A 154 -13.07 -16.61 -10.45
C PHE A 154 -14.04 -17.41 -11.35
N PRO A 155 -15.37 -17.25 -11.20
CA PRO A 155 -16.33 -17.97 -12.01
C PRO A 155 -16.27 -17.52 -13.46
N SER A 156 -16.62 -18.43 -14.37
CA SER A 156 -16.57 -18.17 -15.81
C SER A 156 -17.70 -18.87 -16.57
N ASN A 157 -17.92 -18.41 -17.80
CA ASN A 157 -18.74 -19.08 -18.79
C ASN A 157 -17.98 -19.14 -20.12
N GLU A 158 -16.98 -20.02 -20.17
CA GLU A 158 -16.09 -20.18 -21.32
C GLU A 158 -16.86 -20.47 -22.61
N SER A 159 -17.96 -21.22 -22.54
CA SER A 159 -18.78 -21.52 -23.71
C SER A 159 -19.41 -20.28 -24.36
N TYR A 160 -19.67 -19.24 -23.56
CA TYR A 160 -20.26 -17.99 -24.04
C TYR A 160 -19.20 -16.94 -24.38
N TYR A 161 -18.19 -16.76 -23.53
CA TYR A 161 -17.16 -15.71 -23.68
C TYR A 161 -15.93 -16.14 -24.48
N GLY A 162 -15.68 -17.44 -24.62
CA GLY A 162 -14.50 -18.00 -25.30
C GLY A 162 -13.22 -18.00 -24.45
N TYR A 163 -13.30 -17.63 -23.18
CA TYR A 163 -12.18 -17.65 -22.23
C TYR A 163 -12.67 -17.84 -20.80
N LYS A 164 -11.80 -18.33 -19.91
CA LYS A 164 -12.12 -18.54 -18.48
C LYS A 164 -11.83 -17.33 -17.61
N ASP A 165 -10.71 -16.67 -17.86
CA ASP A 165 -10.25 -15.59 -16.99
C ASP A 165 -10.64 -14.23 -17.55
N PHE A 166 -11.53 -13.53 -16.84
CA PHE A 166 -11.85 -12.15 -17.16
C PHE A 166 -10.73 -11.18 -16.74
N GLY A 167 -9.88 -11.57 -15.79
CA GLY A 167 -8.75 -10.78 -15.30
C GLY A 167 -9.11 -9.60 -14.39
N VAL A 168 -10.30 -9.00 -14.55
CA VAL A 168 -10.70 -7.78 -13.82
C VAL A 168 -12.14 -7.86 -13.34
N TRP A 169 -12.32 -7.64 -12.04
CA TRP A 169 -13.61 -7.73 -11.36
C TRP A 169 -13.92 -6.46 -10.59
N ASN A 170 -15.19 -6.04 -10.60
CA ASN A 170 -15.68 -5.13 -9.57
C ASN A 170 -16.06 -5.96 -8.35
N ILE A 171 -15.69 -5.44 -7.17
CA ILE A 171 -15.91 -6.11 -5.89
C ILE A 171 -16.51 -5.14 -4.87
N THR A 172 -17.14 -5.70 -3.83
CA THR A 172 -17.20 -5.03 -2.53
C THR A 172 -16.05 -5.51 -1.64
N TYR A 173 -15.60 -4.65 -0.74
CA TYR A 173 -14.70 -5.02 0.34
C TYR A 173 -15.32 -4.65 1.68
N GLN A 174 -14.95 -5.41 2.70
CA GLN A 174 -15.24 -5.14 4.10
C GLN A 174 -14.00 -5.45 4.93
N THR A 175 -13.57 -4.53 5.79
CA THR A 175 -12.49 -4.76 6.75
C THR A 175 -12.95 -5.76 7.80
N VAL A 176 -12.13 -6.78 8.10
CA VAL A 176 -12.45 -7.84 9.06
C VAL A 176 -11.30 -8.13 10.00
N ASP A 177 -11.61 -8.71 11.16
CA ASP A 177 -10.61 -9.18 12.13
C ASP A 177 -9.80 -10.36 11.54
N CYS A 178 -8.50 -10.16 11.35
CA CYS A 178 -7.61 -11.16 10.77
C CYS A 178 -7.56 -12.45 11.58
N LEU A 179 -7.52 -12.36 12.92
CA LEU A 179 -7.34 -13.51 13.80
C LEU A 179 -8.58 -14.42 13.81
N LYS A 180 -9.74 -13.85 13.49
CA LYS A 180 -11.02 -14.57 13.42
C LYS A 180 -11.34 -15.09 12.03
N HIS A 181 -11.09 -14.29 10.99
CA HIS A 181 -11.66 -14.52 9.66
C HIS A 181 -10.64 -14.92 8.59
N TRP A 182 -9.37 -14.54 8.75
CA TRP A 182 -8.34 -14.91 7.77
C TRP A 182 -7.78 -16.30 8.07
N ALA A 183 -7.65 -17.14 7.03
CA ALA A 183 -7.22 -18.54 7.19
C ALA A 183 -5.83 -18.69 7.84
N GLY A 184 -4.93 -17.73 7.63
CA GLY A 184 -3.62 -17.67 8.27
C GLY A 184 -3.61 -17.06 9.68
N GLY A 185 -4.76 -16.60 10.19
CA GLY A 185 -4.90 -15.83 11.42
C GLY A 185 -4.46 -16.55 12.70
N ARG A 186 -4.33 -17.89 12.64
CA ARG A 186 -3.90 -18.75 13.76
C ARG A 186 -2.49 -19.31 13.58
N THR A 187 -1.79 -18.92 12.52
CA THR A 187 -0.44 -19.40 12.21
C THR A 187 0.55 -18.27 12.48
N PRO A 188 1.30 -18.28 13.60
CA PRO A 188 2.19 -17.18 13.98
C PRO A 188 3.15 -16.75 12.86
N ALA A 189 3.68 -17.73 12.13
CA ALA A 189 4.60 -17.48 11.03
C ALA A 189 3.93 -16.71 9.86
N ALA A 190 2.65 -16.97 9.57
CA ALA A 190 1.89 -16.26 8.55
C ALA A 190 1.42 -14.86 8.98
N LEU A 191 1.41 -14.59 10.29
CA LEU A 191 1.03 -13.29 10.83
C LEU A 191 2.10 -12.22 10.63
N GLY A 192 3.31 -12.60 10.21
CA GLY A 192 4.46 -11.69 10.12
C GLY A 192 5.18 -11.51 11.44
N SER A 193 4.89 -12.35 12.45
CA SER A 193 5.63 -12.37 13.71
C SER A 193 6.89 -13.21 13.54
N VAL A 194 8.05 -12.55 13.56
CA VAL A 194 9.37 -13.17 13.49
C VAL A 194 10.01 -13.11 14.87
N THR A 195 10.01 -14.23 15.57
CA THR A 195 10.50 -14.34 16.96
C THR A 195 12.01 -14.14 17.09
N ASN A 196 12.73 -14.16 15.98
CA ASN A 196 14.19 -14.01 15.91
C ASN A 196 14.66 -12.57 15.66
N LEU A 197 13.78 -11.60 15.38
CA LEU A 197 14.17 -10.21 15.09
C LEU A 197 14.05 -9.25 16.29
N GLY A 198 13.83 -9.77 17.51
CA GLY A 198 13.72 -8.96 18.73
C GLY A 198 12.48 -8.05 18.75
N ASN A 199 12.29 -7.29 19.84
CA ASN A 199 11.17 -6.36 19.97
C ASN A 199 11.27 -5.14 19.03
N GLU A 200 12.44 -4.94 18.43
CA GLU A 200 12.75 -3.91 17.43
C GLU A 200 12.30 -4.34 16.02
N SER A 201 11.71 -5.53 15.85
CA SER A 201 11.37 -6.05 14.52
C SER A 201 10.51 -5.04 13.77
N VAL A 202 10.91 -4.72 12.54
CA VAL A 202 10.23 -3.78 11.62
C VAL A 202 8.89 -4.32 11.08
N CYS A 203 8.30 -5.29 11.78
CA CYS A 203 7.14 -6.00 11.33
C CYS A 203 5.83 -5.36 11.73
N CYS A 204 4.97 -5.27 10.72
CA CYS A 204 3.60 -4.81 10.87
C CYS A 204 2.80 -5.65 11.86
N PRO A 205 1.91 -5.03 12.66
CA PRO A 205 1.03 -5.76 13.56
C PRO A 205 0.25 -6.87 12.85
N ALA A 206 0.02 -7.97 13.55
CA ALA A 206 -0.66 -9.14 13.02
C ALA A 206 -2.11 -8.88 12.60
N ASN A 207 -2.77 -7.91 13.26
CA ASN A 207 -4.16 -7.53 13.07
C ASN A 207 -4.34 -6.02 13.42
N PRO A 208 -3.94 -5.10 12.54
CA PRO A 208 -4.05 -3.67 12.77
C PRO A 208 -5.52 -3.24 12.78
N THR A 209 -5.95 -2.49 13.81
CA THR A 209 -7.32 -1.96 13.91
C THR A 209 -7.49 -0.59 13.25
N GLY A 210 -6.41 0.01 12.77
CA GLY A 210 -6.41 1.36 12.22
C GLY A 210 -6.15 2.45 13.25
N ASN A 211 -5.85 2.08 14.49
CA ASN A 211 -5.39 3.03 15.51
C ASN A 211 -3.91 3.35 15.28
N LEU A 212 -3.48 4.56 15.65
CA LEU A 212 -2.07 4.99 15.49
C LEU A 212 -1.07 4.08 16.21
N ASN A 213 -1.50 3.39 17.28
CA ASN A 213 -0.66 2.52 18.10
C ASN A 213 -0.55 1.08 17.58
N ASP A 214 -1.36 0.70 16.58
CA ASP A 214 -1.41 -0.66 16.06
C ASP A 214 -1.45 -0.73 14.53
N THR A 215 -1.07 0.36 13.87
CA THR A 215 -0.97 0.46 12.42
C THR A 215 0.49 0.66 12.04
N CYS A 216 0.93 0.05 10.93
CA CYS A 216 2.29 0.27 10.46
C CYS A 216 2.46 1.74 10.06
N PRO A 217 3.54 2.41 10.49
CA PRO A 217 3.78 3.77 10.04
C PRO A 217 3.98 3.76 8.53
N SER A 218 3.48 4.80 7.86
CA SER A 218 3.77 5.00 6.44
C SER A 218 5.27 5.20 6.28
N TYR A 219 5.92 4.26 5.61
CA TYR A 219 7.34 4.32 5.35
C TYR A 219 7.57 4.76 3.89
N SER A 220 7.39 6.06 3.68
CA SER A 220 7.42 6.74 2.37
C SER A 220 8.65 7.64 2.22
N ASP A 221 8.75 8.34 1.08
CA ASP A 221 9.84 9.27 0.72
C ASP A 221 10.16 10.34 1.78
N HIS A 222 9.25 10.60 2.72
CA HIS A 222 9.44 11.57 3.81
C HIS A 222 10.16 10.99 5.04
N ASN A 223 10.19 9.66 5.23
CA ASN A 223 10.70 9.01 6.44
C ASN A 223 12.06 8.32 6.26
N ARG A 224 12.81 8.68 5.20
CA ARG A 224 14.03 7.99 4.70
C ARG A 224 13.69 6.54 4.27
N LEU A 225 14.64 5.73 3.82
CA LEU A 225 14.46 4.29 3.49
C LEU A 225 14.68 3.43 4.74
N PRO A 226 13.91 2.33 4.97
CA PRO A 226 14.04 1.59 6.20
C PRO A 226 15.44 0.96 6.18
N PRO A 227 16.08 0.78 7.34
CA PRO A 227 17.39 0.16 7.36
C PRO A 227 17.32 -1.19 6.65
N ASP A 228 18.25 -1.44 5.74
CA ASP A 228 18.38 -2.73 5.07
C ASP A 228 18.64 -3.82 6.12
N THR A 229 17.69 -4.75 6.28
CA THR A 229 17.79 -5.86 7.23
C THR A 229 18.30 -7.15 6.58
N MET A 230 18.68 -7.12 5.29
CA MET A 230 19.26 -8.28 4.63
C MET A 230 20.62 -8.64 5.22
N THR A 231 20.83 -9.92 5.54
CA THR A 231 22.08 -10.43 6.14
C THR A 231 23.21 -10.64 5.12
N SER A 232 22.98 -10.34 3.84
CA SER A 232 23.96 -10.47 2.76
C SER A 232 23.99 -9.21 1.89
N TYR A 233 24.88 -8.28 2.22
CA TYR A 233 25.24 -7.19 1.32
C TYR A 233 25.87 -7.76 0.04
N ALA A 234 25.21 -7.57 -1.10
CA ALA A 234 25.97 -7.36 -2.32
C ALA A 234 26.75 -6.06 -2.10
N ARG A 235 28.08 -6.15 -1.98
CA ARG A 235 28.94 -4.98 -1.83
C ARG A 235 28.74 -4.07 -3.05
N MET A 236 27.91 -3.04 -2.92
CA MET A 236 28.04 -1.89 -3.80
C MET A 236 29.43 -1.30 -3.53
N LEU A 237 30.30 -1.38 -4.53
CA LEU A 237 31.53 -0.62 -4.58
C LEU A 237 31.15 0.85 -4.43
N ALA A 238 31.38 1.41 -3.24
CA ALA A 238 31.34 2.84 -3.03
C ALA A 238 32.42 3.45 -3.93
N ILE A 239 32.02 4.02 -5.07
CA ILE A 239 32.89 4.91 -5.82
C ILE A 239 33.01 6.17 -4.95
N PRO A 240 34.19 6.49 -4.40
CA PRO A 240 34.33 7.66 -3.55
C PRO A 240 34.20 8.91 -4.45
N SER A 241 33.06 9.59 -4.32
CA SER A 241 32.72 10.85 -4.99
C SER A 241 33.53 12.05 -4.49
N THR A 242 34.57 11.84 -3.67
CA THR A 242 35.43 12.90 -3.14
C THR A 242 36.52 13.39 -4.09
N LEU A 243 36.68 12.78 -5.28
CA LEU A 243 37.69 13.21 -6.26
C LEU A 243 37.19 14.23 -7.30
N VAL A 244 35.89 14.55 -7.37
CA VAL A 244 35.37 15.49 -8.38
C VAL A 244 35.36 16.95 -7.90
N ILE A 245 35.45 17.21 -6.58
CA ILE A 245 35.39 18.59 -6.06
C ILE A 245 36.77 19.28 -6.01
N ILE A 246 37.88 18.53 -6.07
CA ILE A 246 39.23 19.14 -6.01
C ILE A 246 39.67 19.73 -7.36
N PHE A 247 39.13 19.25 -8.50
CA PHE A 247 39.55 19.79 -9.81
C PHE A 247 38.83 21.08 -10.23
N VAL A 248 37.68 21.42 -9.66
CA VAL A 248 36.97 22.67 -10.01
C VAL A 248 37.46 23.86 -9.19
N VAL A 249 37.89 23.65 -7.94
CA VAL A 249 38.40 24.75 -7.09
C VAL A 249 39.85 25.12 -7.42
N ALA A 250 40.65 24.19 -7.97
CA ALA A 250 42.01 24.48 -8.40
C ALA A 250 42.12 25.29 -9.72
N HIS A 251 41.04 25.47 -10.47
CA HIS A 251 41.02 26.31 -11.69
C HIS A 251 40.42 27.70 -11.49
N LEU A 252 39.83 28.00 -10.33
CA LEU A 252 39.29 29.33 -10.01
C LEU A 252 40.27 30.23 -9.22
N PHE A 253 41.48 29.76 -8.93
CA PHE A 253 42.54 30.55 -8.26
C PHE A 253 43.80 30.78 -9.12
N GLN A 254 43.70 30.63 -10.45
CA GLN A 254 44.82 30.96 -11.37
C GLN A 254 44.47 31.93 -12.50
N LEU A 255 43.31 32.58 -12.47
CA LEU A 255 43.01 33.71 -13.35
C LEU A 255 42.41 34.85 -12.52
N GLU A 256 43.25 35.88 -12.36
CA GLU A 256 43.02 37.24 -11.83
C GLU A 256 43.07 37.46 -10.31
#